data_AF-G0UNK4-F1
#
_entry.id   AF-G0UNK4-F1
#
_cell.length_a   1.000
_cell.length_b   1.000
_cell.length_c   1.000
_cell.angle_alpha   90.00
_cell.angle_beta   90.00
_cell.angle_gamma   90.00
#
_symmetry.space_group_name_H-M   'P 1'
#
loop_
_entity.id
_entity.type
_entity.pdbx_description
1 polymer ?
#
loop_
_entity_poly.entity_id
_entity_poly.type
_entity_poly.pdbx_seq_one_letter_code
_entity_poly.pdbx_strand_id
1 'polypeptide(L)'
;MQRYIFRRPLAKTISVSAVIGSSRSIYTTWVSIPLEPWATKQPWFERLTNQSQYRSFEFWHVPEVTAPAGIELSPVELYLLSHIEDDTKRLLNLSWTYDFDSFWEDRVDSLEKLNDSIYKKSRSISCFVFGNHSKNVAGQKYIERKLNYLKSVLHWALATERCYTTIVKARFTMQRDVWNAFERERYLAGCLEVVEEFKKEVPEEFASKAVEELQNHLTSMRHWVWDCPNVKRAFPQMS
;
A
#
# COMPACT_ATOMS: atom_id res chain seq x y z
N MET A 1 15.09 50.89 -36.56
CA MET A 1 13.90 51.14 -35.72
C MET A 1 13.70 49.95 -34.78
N GLN A 2 14.06 50.11 -33.51
CA GLN A 2 13.72 49.20 -32.42
C GLN A 2 12.26 49.39 -32.02
N ARG A 3 11.55 48.29 -31.76
CA ARG A 3 10.42 48.25 -30.81
C ARG A 3 10.51 46.98 -29.99
N TYR A 4 10.94 47.13 -28.74
CA TYR A 4 10.64 46.21 -27.65
C TYR A 4 9.15 46.30 -27.30
N ILE A 5 8.55 45.20 -26.79
CA ILE A 5 7.67 45.20 -25.60
C ILE A 5 7.42 43.75 -25.13
N PHE A 6 7.89 43.53 -23.90
CA PHE A 6 7.39 42.71 -22.78
C PHE A 6 7.17 41.19 -22.85
N ARG A 7 8.13 40.52 -22.21
CA ARG A 7 8.03 39.32 -21.38
C ARG A 7 6.79 39.28 -20.47
N ARG A 8 6.14 38.11 -20.36
CA ARG A 8 5.82 37.41 -19.09
C ARG A 8 5.69 35.89 -19.36
N PRO A 9 6.51 35.01 -18.77
CA PRO A 9 6.14 33.61 -18.61
C PRO A 9 5.20 33.47 -17.40
N LEU A 10 4.06 32.81 -17.59
CA LEU A 10 3.18 32.41 -16.50
C LEU A 10 3.98 31.47 -15.58
N ALA A 11 4.17 31.90 -14.34
CA ALA A 11 4.81 31.12 -13.31
C ALA A 11 3.99 29.84 -13.05
N LYS A 12 4.59 28.68 -13.34
CA LYS A 12 4.19 27.41 -12.73
C LYS A 12 4.56 27.47 -11.26
N THR A 13 3.61 27.83 -10.40
CA THR A 13 3.70 27.55 -8.97
C THR A 13 3.40 26.07 -8.76
N ILE A 14 4.45 25.25 -8.76
CA ILE A 14 4.41 23.92 -8.14
C ILE A 14 4.67 24.18 -6.65
N SER A 15 3.60 24.25 -5.86
CA SER A 15 3.70 24.21 -4.41
C SER A 15 3.90 22.74 -3.98
N VAL A 16 5.13 22.24 -4.08
CA VAL A 16 5.53 21.05 -3.32
C VAL A 16 5.82 21.53 -1.91
N SER A 17 4.83 21.42 -1.03
CA SER A 17 5.07 21.40 0.40
C SER A 17 5.78 20.08 0.72
N ALA A 18 7.10 20.05 0.52
CA ALA A 18 7.94 18.98 1.04
C ALA A 18 7.91 19.09 2.56
N VAL A 19 7.12 18.25 3.21
CA VAL A 19 7.37 17.87 4.60
C VAL A 19 8.66 17.06 4.55
N ILE A 20 9.80 17.76 4.69
CA ILE A 20 11.12 17.14 4.77
C ILE A 20 11.22 16.50 6.15
N GLY A 21 10.66 15.29 6.28
CA GLY A 21 11.11 14.34 7.28
C GLY A 21 12.50 13.85 6.88
N SER A 22 13.42 13.78 7.84
CA SER A 22 14.70 13.11 7.65
C SER A 22 14.45 11.68 7.16
N SER A 23 15.11 11.29 6.07
CA SER A 23 14.93 10.01 5.39
C SER A 23 16.22 9.20 5.41
N ARG A 24 16.16 7.91 5.78
CA ARG A 24 17.32 7.02 5.71
C ARG A 24 17.52 6.48 4.29
N SER A 25 18.79 6.27 3.94
CA SER A 25 19.21 5.58 2.72
C SER A 25 18.91 4.08 2.86
N ILE A 26 18.28 3.48 1.85
CA ILE A 26 17.89 2.06 1.85
C ILE A 26 19.00 1.19 1.26
N TYR A 27 19.21 -0.01 1.80
CA TYR A 27 19.97 -1.08 1.16
C TYR A 27 19.01 -2.02 0.41
N THR A 28 18.80 -1.80 -0.90
CA THR A 28 18.14 -2.78 -1.77
C THR A 28 19.12 -3.24 -2.84
N THR A 29 19.74 -4.39 -2.61
CA THR A 29 20.62 -5.06 -3.57
C THR A 29 19.80 -5.96 -4.50
N TRP A 30 19.07 -5.37 -5.44
CA TRP A 30 18.49 -6.15 -6.54
C TRP A 30 18.66 -5.42 -7.87
N VAL A 31 19.57 -5.97 -8.68
CA VAL A 31 19.79 -5.81 -10.13
C VAL A 31 19.38 -4.45 -10.71
N SER A 32 20.32 -3.49 -10.73
CA SER A 32 20.20 -2.30 -11.57
C SER A 32 21.09 -2.43 -12.81
N ILE A 33 20.53 -2.09 -13.97
CA ILE A 33 21.32 -1.72 -15.16
C ILE A 33 21.85 -0.31 -14.85
N PRO A 34 23.18 -0.11 -14.75
CA PRO A 34 23.74 1.19 -14.42
C PRO A 34 23.44 2.19 -15.56
N LEU A 35 22.59 3.18 -15.31
CA LEU A 35 22.32 4.30 -16.22
C LEU A 35 23.46 5.34 -16.23
N GLU A 36 24.37 5.27 -15.25
CA GLU A 36 25.44 6.26 -15.10
C GLU A 36 26.82 5.76 -15.62
N PRO A 37 27.56 6.58 -16.41
CA PRO A 37 28.81 6.17 -17.07
C PRO A 37 29.96 5.75 -16.13
N TRP A 38 29.90 6.10 -14.84
CA TRP A 38 30.90 5.69 -13.85
C TRP A 38 30.62 4.28 -13.33
N ALA A 39 29.35 3.87 -13.25
CA ALA A 39 28.94 2.56 -12.74
C ALA A 39 29.19 1.43 -13.75
N THR A 40 29.50 1.73 -15.01
CA THR A 40 30.04 0.78 -15.99
C THR A 40 31.56 0.56 -15.88
N LYS A 41 32.28 1.42 -15.14
CA LYS A 41 33.75 1.41 -15.06
C LYS A 41 34.30 0.79 -13.78
N GLN A 42 33.46 0.58 -12.76
CA GLN A 42 33.87 0.04 -11.46
C GLN A 42 33.40 -1.41 -11.24
N PRO A 43 34.19 -2.24 -10.51
CA PRO A 43 33.76 -3.57 -10.07
C PRO A 43 32.43 -3.51 -9.29
N TRP A 44 31.63 -4.59 -9.38
CA TRP A 44 30.32 -4.65 -8.69
C TRP A 44 30.41 -4.47 -7.17
N PHE A 45 31.49 -4.95 -6.56
CA PHE A 45 31.68 -4.88 -5.12
C PHE A 45 31.95 -3.45 -4.62
N GLU A 46 32.81 -2.71 -5.32
CA GLU A 46 33.09 -1.29 -5.00
C GLU A 46 31.85 -0.41 -5.19
N ARG A 47 31.01 -0.75 -6.19
CA ARG A 47 29.71 -0.11 -6.45
C ARG A 47 28.73 -0.26 -5.28
N LEU A 48 28.69 -1.42 -4.62
CA LEU A 48 27.83 -1.64 -3.44
C LEU A 48 28.27 -0.82 -2.22
N THR A 49 29.57 -0.57 -2.10
CA THR A 49 30.14 0.13 -0.94
C THR A 49 30.17 1.66 -1.09
N ASN A 50 30.03 2.19 -2.31
CA ASN A 50 30.18 3.61 -2.61
C ASN A 50 28.82 4.34 -2.70
N GLN A 51 28.11 4.37 -1.56
CA GLN A 51 26.74 4.87 -1.43
C GLN A 51 26.56 6.36 -1.71
N SER A 52 27.63 7.16 -1.56
CA SER A 52 27.59 8.61 -1.80
C SER A 52 27.43 8.96 -3.28
N GLN A 53 27.77 8.04 -4.18
CA GLN A 53 27.80 8.24 -5.62
C GLN A 53 26.58 7.63 -6.34
N TYR A 54 25.97 6.58 -5.78
CA TYR A 54 24.73 6.00 -6.30
C TYR A 54 23.53 6.91 -6.04
N ARG A 55 23.30 7.88 -6.93
CA ARG A 55 22.09 8.74 -6.96
C ARG A 55 21.03 8.29 -7.96
N SER A 56 21.29 7.24 -8.75
CA SER A 56 20.39 6.76 -9.81
C SER A 56 19.21 5.91 -9.31
N PHE A 57 19.07 5.73 -8.00
CA PHE A 57 17.83 5.24 -7.42
C PHE A 57 17.07 6.47 -6.92
N GLU A 58 15.88 6.71 -7.44
CA GLU A 58 14.84 7.33 -6.62
C GLU A 58 14.59 6.35 -5.48
N PHE A 59 15.42 6.45 -4.44
CA PHE A 59 15.21 5.77 -3.19
C PHE A 59 13.88 6.31 -2.69
N TRP A 60 12.86 5.46 -2.69
CA TRP A 60 11.62 5.73 -1.98
C TRP A 60 12.00 5.87 -0.51
N HIS A 61 12.24 7.10 -0.09
CA HIS A 61 12.74 7.46 1.21
C HIS A 61 11.73 7.02 2.27
N VAL A 62 12.05 5.98 3.02
CA VAL A 62 11.22 5.55 4.15
C VAL A 62 11.42 6.55 5.28
N PRO A 63 10.34 7.15 5.82
CA PRO A 63 10.44 8.13 6.89
C PRO A 63 11.18 7.57 8.10
N GLU A 64 12.05 8.37 8.73
CA GLU A 64 12.64 7.97 9.99
C GLU A 64 11.59 7.87 11.10
N VAL A 65 11.62 6.74 11.82
CA VAL A 65 10.77 6.52 13.00
C VAL A 65 11.66 6.58 14.25
N THR A 66 11.21 7.34 15.23
CA THR A 66 11.83 7.38 16.55
C THR A 66 11.40 6.18 17.38
N ALA A 67 12.34 5.57 18.11
CA ALA A 67 11.99 4.51 19.05
C ALA A 67 10.95 5.02 20.07
N PRO A 68 9.97 4.18 20.47
CA PRO A 68 9.00 4.57 21.47
C PRO A 68 9.68 4.77 22.83
N ALA A 69 9.10 5.62 23.67
CA ALA A 69 9.66 5.94 24.98
C ALA A 69 9.88 4.67 25.82
N GLY A 70 11.10 4.49 26.34
CA GLY A 70 11.48 3.35 27.19
C GLY A 70 11.86 2.08 26.45
N ILE A 71 11.92 2.07 25.11
CA ILE A 71 12.43 0.94 24.32
C ILE A 71 13.64 1.40 23.52
N GLU A 72 14.78 0.75 23.73
CA GLU A 72 15.96 0.94 22.89
C GLU A 72 15.88 0.00 21.68
N LEU A 73 15.90 0.58 20.49
CA LEU A 73 15.91 -0.15 19.23
C LEU A 73 17.23 0.12 18.50
N SER A 74 17.86 -0.93 18.03
CA SER A 74 19.04 -0.84 17.18
C SER A 74 18.71 -0.20 15.81
N PRO A 75 19.71 0.25 15.04
CA PRO A 75 19.48 0.81 13.70
C PRO A 75 18.71 -0.14 12.77
N VAL A 76 18.91 -1.45 12.89
CA VAL A 76 18.24 -2.48 12.10
C VAL A 76 16.78 -2.66 12.54
N GLU A 77 16.50 -2.67 13.84
CA GLU A 77 15.14 -2.71 14.37
C GLU A 77 14.35 -1.44 14.02
N LEU A 78 15.01 -0.27 14.07
CA LEU A 78 14.44 0.99 13.61
C LEU A 78 14.13 0.99 12.11
N TYR A 79 14.99 0.38 11.29
CA TYR A 79 14.76 0.22 9.86
C TYR A 79 13.54 -0.67 9.57
N LEU A 80 13.41 -1.80 10.28
CA LEU A 80 12.24 -2.65 10.17
C LEU A 80 10.97 -1.90 10.59
N LEU A 81 11.01 -1.21 11.73
CA LEU A 81 9.88 -0.43 12.23
C LEU A 81 9.46 0.67 11.25
N SER A 82 10.42 1.41 10.69
CA SER A 82 10.12 2.47 9.72
C SER A 82 9.40 1.96 8.49
N HIS A 83 9.81 0.79 7.98
CA HIS A 83 9.13 0.15 6.86
C HIS A 83 7.73 -0.31 7.22
N ILE A 84 7.53 -0.91 8.39
CA ILE A 84 6.21 -1.35 8.83
C ILE A 84 5.26 -0.14 8.93
N GLU A 85 5.70 0.97 9.52
CA GLU A 85 4.86 2.16 9.67
C GLU A 85 4.56 2.85 8.35
N ASP A 86 5.55 2.96 7.46
CA ASP A 86 5.37 3.52 6.13
C ASP A 86 4.42 2.67 5.27
N ASP A 87 4.65 1.36 5.22
CA ASP A 87 3.81 0.44 4.44
C ASP A 87 2.37 0.38 5.00
N THR A 88 2.20 0.44 6.33
CA THR A 88 0.88 0.56 6.96
C THR A 88 0.18 1.84 6.50
N LYS A 89 0.87 2.98 6.56
CA LYS A 89 0.32 4.28 6.15
C LYS A 89 -0.02 4.30 4.66
N ARG A 90 0.82 3.70 3.82
CA ARG A 90 0.58 3.59 2.38
C ARG A 90 -0.65 2.74 2.09
N LEU A 91 -0.75 1.56 2.70
CA LEU A 91 -1.92 0.70 2.54
C LEU A 91 -3.22 1.37 3.00
N LEU A 92 -3.21 2.08 4.13
CA LEU A 92 -4.40 2.80 4.61
C LEU A 92 -4.83 3.96 3.68
N ASN A 93 -3.90 4.56 2.95
CA ASN A 93 -4.20 5.67 2.04
C ASN A 93 -4.50 5.23 0.59
N LEU A 94 -4.07 4.04 0.19
CA LEU A 94 -4.40 3.46 -1.12
C LEU A 94 -5.86 3.01 -1.17
N SER A 95 -6.48 3.05 -2.34
CA SER A 95 -7.77 2.37 -2.51
C SER A 95 -7.56 0.86 -2.43
N TRP A 96 -8.39 0.20 -1.62
CA TRP A 96 -8.43 -1.26 -1.50
C TRP A 96 -9.27 -1.90 -2.61
N THR A 97 -9.67 -1.12 -3.61
CA THR A 97 -10.48 -1.57 -4.74
C THR A 97 -9.66 -1.57 -6.02
N TYR A 98 -9.58 -0.43 -6.71
CA TYR A 98 -8.98 -0.35 -8.04
C TYR A 98 -7.44 -0.30 -8.05
N ASP A 99 -6.83 0.29 -7.02
CA ASP A 99 -5.37 0.51 -6.94
C ASP A 99 -4.65 -0.58 -6.13
N PHE A 100 -5.36 -1.63 -5.71
CA PHE A 100 -4.79 -2.69 -4.89
C PHE A 100 -4.05 -3.74 -5.74
N ASP A 101 -2.85 -4.12 -5.31
CA ASP A 101 -1.96 -5.03 -6.05
C ASP A 101 -1.40 -6.12 -5.14
N SER A 102 -1.28 -7.32 -5.70
CA SER A 102 -0.61 -8.50 -5.14
C SER A 102 0.80 -8.25 -4.60
N PHE A 103 1.53 -7.22 -5.05
CA PHE A 103 2.87 -6.91 -4.53
C PHE A 103 2.88 -6.71 -3.00
N TRP A 104 1.76 -6.28 -2.42
CA TRP A 104 1.64 -6.05 -0.98
C TRP A 104 1.81 -7.32 -0.15
N GLU A 105 1.41 -8.48 -0.68
CA GLU A 105 1.62 -9.78 -0.02
C GLU A 105 3.12 -10.08 0.08
N ASP A 106 3.84 -10.06 -1.04
CA ASP A 106 5.30 -10.26 -1.09
C ASP A 106 6.05 -9.27 -0.21
N ARG A 107 5.55 -8.03 -0.15
CA ARG A 107 6.12 -6.96 0.65
C ARG A 107 6.01 -7.23 2.14
N VAL A 108 4.82 -7.58 2.64
CA VAL A 108 4.59 -7.90 4.06
C VAL A 108 5.32 -9.18 4.46
N ASP A 109 5.32 -10.20 3.59
CA ASP A 109 6.09 -11.43 3.79
C ASP A 109 7.59 -11.18 3.95
N SER A 110 8.13 -10.24 3.18
CA SER A 110 9.54 -9.83 3.28
C SER A 110 9.86 -9.19 4.63
N LEU A 111 8.95 -8.36 5.17
CA LEU A 111 9.10 -7.76 6.49
C LEU A 111 9.00 -8.79 7.61
N GLU A 112 8.12 -9.78 7.48
CA GLU A 112 8.05 -10.91 8.41
C GLU A 112 9.34 -11.74 8.40
N LYS A 113 9.87 -12.07 7.23
CA LYS A 113 11.16 -12.79 7.12
C LYS A 113 12.31 -11.99 7.73
N LEU A 114 12.29 -10.67 7.61
CA LEU A 114 13.28 -9.79 8.24
C LEU A 114 13.12 -9.77 9.76
N ASN A 115 11.89 -9.62 10.28
CA ASN A 115 11.59 -9.71 11.71
C ASN A 115 12.08 -11.03 12.30
N ASP A 116 11.79 -12.13 11.62
CA ASP A 116 12.25 -13.46 12.00
C ASP A 116 13.78 -13.57 11.97
N SER A 117 14.44 -12.98 10.99
CA SER A 117 15.92 -12.97 10.92
C SER A 117 16.58 -12.18 12.05
N ILE A 118 15.94 -11.10 12.53
CA ILE A 118 16.45 -10.23 13.59
C ILE A 118 16.26 -10.87 14.97
N TYR A 119 15.08 -11.46 15.22
CA TYR A 119 14.68 -11.91 16.55
C TYR A 119 14.71 -13.43 16.76
N LYS A 120 14.45 -14.23 15.72
CA LYS A 120 14.53 -15.70 15.85
C LYS A 120 15.98 -16.11 15.68
N LYS A 121 16.46 -16.88 16.66
CA LYS A 121 17.85 -17.35 16.79
C LYS A 121 18.17 -18.43 15.75
N SER A 122 18.13 -18.08 14.46
CA SER A 122 18.56 -18.98 13.38
C SER A 122 20.05 -18.77 13.12
N ARG A 123 20.85 -19.84 13.08
CA ARG A 123 22.27 -19.76 12.68
C ARG A 123 22.37 -19.58 11.16
N SER A 124 21.82 -18.50 10.63
CA SER A 124 21.82 -18.20 9.20
C SER A 124 22.71 -16.99 8.90
N ILE A 125 23.10 -16.85 7.64
CA ILE A 125 23.91 -15.73 7.12
C ILE A 125 23.28 -14.38 7.48
N SER A 126 21.95 -14.31 7.63
CA SER A 126 21.25 -13.08 7.98
C SER A 126 21.65 -12.54 9.36
N CYS A 127 21.99 -13.38 10.35
CA CYS A 127 22.51 -12.90 11.63
C CYS A 127 23.88 -12.19 11.52
N PHE A 128 24.68 -12.50 10.50
CA PHE A 128 25.94 -11.80 10.25
C PHE A 128 25.71 -10.40 9.67
N VAL A 129 24.66 -10.25 8.85
CA VAL A 129 24.33 -8.99 8.16
C VAL A 129 23.51 -8.06 9.05
N PHE A 130 22.53 -8.60 9.78
CA PHE A 130 21.53 -7.84 10.52
C PHE A 130 21.73 -7.87 12.04
N GLY A 131 22.70 -8.63 12.53
CA GLY A 131 22.89 -8.87 13.95
C GLY A 131 21.90 -9.88 14.53
N ASN A 132 21.99 -10.10 15.85
CA ASN A 132 21.06 -10.94 16.60
C ASN A 132 20.50 -10.14 17.77
N HIS A 133 19.22 -9.78 17.68
CA HIS A 133 18.51 -8.98 18.67
C HIS A 133 17.51 -9.81 19.49
N SER A 134 17.65 -11.14 19.50
CA SER A 134 16.74 -12.05 20.23
C SER A 134 16.63 -11.81 21.74
N LYS A 135 17.51 -10.98 22.31
CA LYS A 135 17.49 -10.59 23.74
C LYS A 135 16.62 -9.36 24.00
N ASN A 136 16.29 -8.57 22.97
CA ASN A 136 15.47 -7.36 23.08
C ASN A 136 13.97 -7.72 23.04
N VAL A 137 13.48 -8.38 24.10
CA VAL A 137 12.09 -8.86 24.17
C VAL A 137 11.07 -7.71 24.10
N ALA A 138 11.41 -6.54 24.65
CA ALA A 138 10.55 -5.37 24.61
C ALA A 138 10.42 -4.81 23.19
N GLY A 139 11.55 -4.64 22.49
CA GLY A 139 11.58 -4.23 21.08
C GLY A 139 10.86 -5.22 20.16
N GLN A 140 11.11 -6.51 20.36
CA GLN A 140 10.45 -7.58 19.62
C GLN A 140 8.92 -7.49 19.74
N LYS A 141 8.38 -7.43 20.96
CA LYS A 141 6.92 -7.34 21.17
C LYS A 141 6.31 -6.09 20.53
N TYR A 142 7.02 -4.97 20.57
CA TYR A 142 6.55 -3.73 19.96
C TYR A 142 6.48 -3.84 18.44
N ILE A 143 7.57 -4.32 17.80
CA ILE A 143 7.63 -4.51 16.35
C ILE A 143 6.63 -5.58 15.89
N GLU A 144 6.51 -6.69 16.61
CA GLU A 144 5.51 -7.73 16.32
C GLU A 144 4.09 -7.18 16.39
N ARG A 145 3.77 -6.33 17.37
CA ARG A 145 2.46 -5.66 17.43
C ARG A 145 2.21 -4.81 16.18
N LYS A 146 3.20 -4.04 15.75
CA LYS A 146 3.10 -3.19 14.54
C LYS A 146 2.98 -4.02 13.27
N LEU A 147 3.76 -5.10 13.16
CA LEU A 147 3.71 -6.03 12.04
C LEU A 147 2.35 -6.76 11.97
N ASN A 148 1.82 -7.20 13.10
CA ASN A 148 0.50 -7.83 13.17
C ASN A 148 -0.60 -6.86 12.74
N TYR A 149 -0.48 -5.58 13.11
CA TYR A 149 -1.40 -4.56 12.62
C TYR A 149 -1.32 -4.39 11.09
N LEU A 150 -0.11 -4.29 10.53
CA LEU A 150 0.10 -4.24 9.08
C LEU A 150 -0.51 -5.47 8.36
N LYS A 151 -0.32 -6.67 8.91
CA LYS A 151 -0.93 -7.89 8.39
C LYS A 151 -2.46 -7.85 8.43
N SER A 152 -3.04 -7.33 9.51
CA SER A 152 -4.50 -7.14 9.60
C SER A 152 -4.99 -6.15 8.54
N VAL A 153 -4.28 -5.03 8.34
CA VAL A 153 -4.59 -4.06 7.28
C VAL A 153 -4.55 -4.73 5.90
N LEU A 154 -3.48 -5.49 5.61
CA LEU A 154 -3.34 -6.23 4.35
C LEU A 154 -4.49 -7.22 4.14
N HIS A 155 -4.84 -8.00 5.18
CA HIS A 155 -5.91 -8.97 5.11
C HIS A 155 -7.25 -8.33 4.71
N TRP A 156 -7.62 -7.23 5.36
CA TRP A 156 -8.87 -6.54 5.07
C TRP A 156 -8.84 -5.79 3.73
N ALA A 157 -7.67 -5.30 3.30
CA ALA A 157 -7.50 -4.76 1.96
C ALA A 157 -7.73 -5.83 0.89
N LEU A 158 -7.14 -7.02 1.04
CA LEU A 158 -7.36 -8.17 0.14
C LEU A 158 -8.83 -8.62 0.13
N ALA A 159 -9.47 -8.69 1.29
CA ALA A 159 -10.88 -9.09 1.39
C ALA A 159 -11.80 -8.06 0.69
N THR A 160 -11.48 -6.77 0.84
CA THR A 160 -12.17 -5.67 0.15
C THR A 160 -11.99 -5.77 -1.37
N GLU A 161 -10.76 -6.00 -1.84
CA GLU A 161 -10.45 -6.18 -3.26
C GLU A 161 -11.24 -7.34 -3.85
N ARG A 162 -11.34 -8.48 -3.16
CA ARG A 162 -12.12 -9.64 -3.62
C ARG A 162 -13.61 -9.33 -3.77
N CYS A 163 -14.17 -8.59 -2.81
CA CYS A 163 -15.56 -8.11 -2.90
C CYS A 163 -15.73 -7.18 -4.10
N TYR A 164 -14.81 -6.23 -4.27
CA TYR A 164 -14.79 -5.31 -5.41
C TYR A 164 -14.71 -6.05 -6.75
N THR A 165 -13.79 -7.00 -6.90
CA THR A 165 -13.62 -7.81 -8.10
C THR A 165 -14.89 -8.60 -8.42
N THR A 166 -15.65 -9.04 -7.41
CA THR A 166 -16.96 -9.69 -7.61
C THR A 166 -17.99 -8.70 -8.18
N ILE A 167 -18.06 -7.48 -7.65
CA ILE A 167 -18.93 -6.41 -8.17
C ILE A 167 -18.56 -6.05 -9.61
N VAL A 168 -17.26 -5.91 -9.91
CA VAL A 168 -16.77 -5.59 -11.26
C VAL A 168 -17.09 -6.70 -12.25
N LYS A 169 -16.93 -7.97 -11.87
CA LYS A 169 -17.33 -9.13 -12.70
C LYS A 169 -18.82 -9.10 -12.99
N ALA A 170 -19.66 -8.88 -11.98
CA ALA A 170 -21.11 -8.76 -12.18
C ALA A 170 -21.45 -7.61 -13.15
N ARG A 171 -20.83 -6.44 -12.94
CA ARG A 171 -20.98 -5.29 -13.83
C ARG A 171 -20.58 -5.62 -15.27
N PHE A 172 -19.43 -6.26 -15.47
CA PHE A 172 -18.94 -6.60 -16.80
C PHE A 172 -19.87 -7.58 -17.53
N THR A 173 -20.31 -8.63 -16.84
CA THR A 173 -21.26 -9.62 -17.39
C THR A 173 -22.58 -8.96 -17.78
N MET A 174 -23.13 -8.14 -16.87
CA MET A 174 -24.37 -7.42 -17.13
C MET A 174 -24.25 -6.44 -18.31
N GLN A 175 -23.06 -5.88 -18.58
CA GLN A 175 -22.86 -4.87 -19.64
C GLN A 175 -22.97 -5.49 -21.02
N ARG A 176 -22.66 -6.79 -21.12
CA ARG A 176 -22.45 -7.48 -22.39
C ARG A 176 -23.53 -8.50 -22.69
N ASP A 177 -23.95 -9.22 -21.64
CA ASP A 177 -24.68 -10.47 -21.81
C ASP A 177 -26.10 -10.43 -21.21
N VAL A 178 -26.42 -9.44 -20.37
CA VAL A 178 -27.72 -9.38 -19.67
C VAL A 178 -28.64 -8.32 -20.28
N TRP A 179 -29.62 -8.80 -21.05
CA TRP A 179 -30.63 -7.96 -21.70
C TRP A 179 -31.97 -7.93 -20.93
N ASN A 180 -32.19 -8.92 -20.04
CA ASN A 180 -33.40 -9.07 -19.25
C ASN A 180 -33.29 -8.33 -17.90
N ALA A 181 -34.31 -7.54 -17.56
CA ALA A 181 -34.40 -6.82 -16.29
C ALA A 181 -34.42 -7.77 -15.06
N PHE A 182 -35.06 -8.93 -15.16
CA PHE A 182 -35.11 -9.89 -14.04
C PHE A 182 -33.71 -10.48 -13.73
N GLU A 183 -32.95 -10.83 -14.77
CA GLU A 183 -31.58 -11.32 -14.59
C GLU A 183 -30.66 -10.21 -14.05
N ARG A 184 -30.83 -8.98 -14.55
CA ARG A 184 -30.12 -7.81 -14.05
C ARG A 184 -30.38 -7.59 -12.56
N GLU A 185 -31.62 -7.74 -12.14
CA GLU A 185 -32.03 -7.64 -10.74
C GLU A 185 -31.32 -8.68 -9.86
N ARG A 186 -31.17 -9.92 -10.35
CA ARG A 186 -30.43 -10.98 -9.62
C ARG A 186 -28.96 -10.63 -9.41
N TYR A 187 -28.27 -10.12 -10.44
CA TYR A 187 -26.87 -9.71 -10.31
C TYR A 187 -26.71 -8.54 -9.33
N LEU A 188 -27.58 -7.53 -9.43
CA LEU A 188 -27.52 -6.37 -8.54
C LEU A 188 -27.85 -6.73 -7.09
N ALA A 189 -28.83 -7.63 -6.88
CA ALA A 189 -29.15 -8.17 -5.56
C ALA A 189 -27.95 -8.93 -4.97
N GLY A 190 -27.30 -9.78 -5.77
CA GLY A 190 -26.09 -10.50 -5.33
C GLY A 190 -24.93 -9.56 -4.97
N CYS A 191 -24.75 -8.47 -5.71
CA CYS A 191 -23.74 -7.45 -5.36
C CYS A 191 -24.03 -6.79 -4.00
N LEU A 192 -25.30 -6.50 -3.70
CA LEU A 192 -25.69 -5.98 -2.39
C LEU A 192 -25.46 -7.00 -1.29
N GLU A 193 -25.88 -8.24 -1.50
CA GLU A 193 -25.74 -9.33 -0.53
C GLU A 193 -24.28 -9.55 -0.14
N VAL A 194 -23.37 -9.61 -1.12
CA VAL A 194 -21.93 -9.74 -0.87
C VAL A 194 -21.40 -8.60 0.00
N VAL A 195 -21.81 -7.36 -0.27
CA VAL A 195 -21.38 -6.19 0.54
C VAL A 195 -22.00 -6.21 1.94
N GLU A 196 -23.27 -6.60 2.07
CA GLU A 196 -23.95 -6.70 3.37
C GLU A 196 -23.41 -7.86 4.23
N GLU A 197 -22.97 -8.96 3.64
CA GLU A 197 -22.27 -10.03 4.34
C GLU A 197 -20.89 -9.56 4.79
N PHE A 198 -20.12 -8.96 3.88
CA PHE A 198 -18.79 -8.43 4.20
C PHE A 198 -18.83 -7.41 5.35
N LYS A 199 -19.82 -6.51 5.37
CA LYS A 199 -20.04 -5.56 6.46
C LYS A 199 -20.15 -6.20 7.85
N LYS A 200 -20.64 -7.44 7.95
CA LYS A 200 -20.79 -8.14 9.25
C LYS A 200 -19.47 -8.70 9.75
N GLU A 201 -18.52 -8.94 8.85
CA GLU A 201 -17.22 -9.54 9.16
C GLU A 201 -16.14 -8.50 9.44
N VAL A 202 -16.20 -7.35 8.77
CA VAL A 202 -15.18 -6.30 8.87
C VAL A 202 -15.18 -5.64 10.26
N PRO A 203 -14.02 -5.56 10.95
CA PRO A 203 -13.87 -4.84 12.19
C PRO A 203 -14.17 -3.35 12.03
N GLU A 204 -14.74 -2.74 13.07
CA GLU A 204 -15.12 -1.32 13.08
C GLU A 204 -13.98 -0.38 12.64
N GLU A 205 -12.74 -0.70 12.99
CA GLU A 205 -11.55 0.07 12.62
C GLU A 205 -11.36 0.20 11.10
N PHE A 206 -11.68 -0.84 10.34
CA PHE A 206 -11.52 -0.87 8.89
C PHE A 206 -12.83 -0.64 8.14
N ALA A 207 -13.96 -0.68 8.85
CA ALA A 207 -15.29 -0.63 8.27
C ALA A 207 -15.52 0.66 7.47
N SER A 208 -15.15 1.82 8.01
CA SER A 208 -15.32 3.10 7.29
C SER A 208 -14.65 3.06 5.92
N LYS A 209 -13.36 2.70 5.86
CA LYS A 209 -12.63 2.61 4.60
C LYS A 209 -13.16 1.53 3.66
N ALA A 210 -13.22 0.28 4.14
CA ALA A 210 -13.54 -0.87 3.29
C ALA A 210 -14.98 -0.80 2.74
N VAL A 211 -15.93 -0.45 3.60
CA VAL A 211 -17.34 -0.44 3.25
C VAL A 211 -17.68 0.79 2.41
N GLU A 212 -17.15 1.98 2.72
CA GLU A 212 -17.41 3.17 1.92
C GLU A 212 -16.85 3.01 0.49
N GLU A 213 -15.66 2.45 0.33
CA GLU A 213 -15.10 2.19 -1.01
C GLU A 213 -15.99 1.23 -1.81
N LEU A 214 -16.50 0.16 -1.22
CA LEU A 214 -17.43 -0.76 -1.88
C LEU A 214 -18.79 -0.11 -2.19
N GLN A 215 -19.32 0.70 -1.26
CA GLN A 215 -20.57 1.43 -1.46
C GLN A 215 -20.47 2.46 -2.59
N ASN A 216 -19.31 3.10 -2.77
CA ASN A 216 -19.06 4.00 -3.89
C ASN A 216 -19.17 3.25 -5.23
N HIS A 217 -18.62 2.04 -5.31
CA HIS A 217 -18.74 1.20 -6.51
C HIS A 217 -20.17 0.74 -6.77
N LEU A 218 -20.92 0.35 -5.74
CA LEU A 218 -22.36 0.06 -5.88
C LEU A 218 -23.12 1.29 -6.38
N THR A 219 -22.85 2.48 -5.82
CA THR A 219 -23.49 3.73 -6.26
C THR A 219 -23.24 4.00 -7.75
N SER A 220 -22.05 3.67 -8.26
CA SER A 220 -21.73 3.79 -9.69
C SER A 220 -22.61 2.90 -10.60
N MET A 221 -23.12 1.79 -10.09
CA MET A 221 -24.00 0.85 -10.81
C MET A 221 -25.47 1.26 -10.78
N ARG A 222 -25.84 2.36 -10.09
CA ARG A 222 -27.23 2.78 -9.88
C ARG A 222 -28.04 2.98 -11.17
N HIS A 223 -27.40 3.42 -12.25
CA HIS A 223 -28.05 3.66 -13.55
C HIS A 223 -28.71 2.39 -14.13
N TRP A 224 -28.36 1.22 -13.62
CA TRP A 224 -28.91 -0.08 -14.02
C TRP A 224 -30.04 -0.60 -13.16
N VAL A 225 -30.32 0.10 -12.07
CA VAL A 225 -31.34 -0.30 -11.10
C VAL A 225 -32.72 0.27 -11.47
N TRP A 226 -32.81 1.05 -12.54
CA TRP A 226 -34.04 1.77 -12.92
C TRP A 226 -35.24 0.84 -13.15
N ASP A 227 -35.00 -0.29 -13.80
CA ASP A 227 -35.97 -1.34 -14.14
C ASP A 227 -35.97 -2.52 -13.15
N CYS A 228 -35.27 -2.40 -12.01
CA CYS A 228 -35.11 -3.43 -10.98
C CYS A 228 -35.76 -3.00 -9.65
N PRO A 229 -37.09 -3.13 -9.48
CA PRO A 229 -37.84 -2.46 -8.42
C PRO A 229 -37.53 -2.92 -6.99
N ASN A 230 -37.16 -4.19 -6.77
CA ASN A 230 -36.83 -4.67 -5.42
C ASN A 230 -35.46 -4.15 -5.00
N VAL A 231 -34.50 -4.22 -5.92
CA VAL A 231 -33.12 -3.79 -5.68
C VAL A 231 -32.99 -2.26 -5.59
N LYS A 232 -33.85 -1.52 -6.30
CA LYS A 232 -33.91 -0.04 -6.22
C LYS A 232 -34.12 0.51 -4.82
N ARG A 233 -34.81 -0.23 -3.95
CA ARG A 233 -35.08 0.18 -2.56
C ARG A 233 -33.88 -0.01 -1.65
N ALA A 234 -33.00 -0.95 -1.99
CA ALA A 234 -31.86 -1.35 -1.17
C ALA A 234 -30.52 -0.74 -1.65
N PHE A 235 -30.44 -0.23 -2.88
CA PHE A 235 -29.23 0.43 -3.37
C PHE A 235 -28.96 1.76 -2.63
N PRO A 236 -27.67 2.09 -2.38
CA PRO A 236 -27.30 3.37 -1.79
C PRO A 236 -27.89 4.56 -2.56
N GLN A 237 -28.49 5.51 -1.85
CA GLN A 237 -28.97 6.75 -2.44
C GLN A 237 -27.86 7.80 -2.41
N MET A 238 -27.78 8.66 -3.43
CA MET A 238 -26.91 9.84 -3.38
C MET A 238 -27.49 10.80 -2.34
N SER A 239 -26.75 11.03 -1.26
CA SER A 239 -26.99 12.11 -0.31
C SER A 239 -26.58 13.46 -0.90
#